data_AF-A0A1B1S8S0-F1
#
_entry.id   AF-A0A1B1S8S0-F1
#
_cell.length_a   1.000
_cell.length_b   1.000
_cell.length_c   1.000
_cell.angle_alpha   90.00
_cell.angle_beta   90.00
_cell.angle_gamma   90.00
#
_symmetry.space_group_name_H-M   'P 1'
#
loop_
_entity.id
_entity.type
_entity.pdbx_description
1 polymer ?
#
loop_
_entity_poly.entity_id
_entity_poly.type
_entity_poly.pdbx_seq_one_letter_code
_entity_poly.pdbx_strand_id
1 'polypeptide(L)'
;MFGTADISKSNSCGNAYENAMGGQEELSGKMHLSTRKNDTFIAESEHVAQPTASDFFRMTIAGTDNRATATNRQKALAAYIDYIGTDTLEFDSFTSRQLSGWAIWLIHAGHTVKTVIHYMKHLSALYGKAIAEGLTADNGAFNGIVQRLAALPADAIRVDCNPVATLRDIILSGGATQKANLAKDITLFAILAGGISFDEIAAFEKDNYTGDDPTLKALVARYSKPRNKYLFPLRQSERTPRQLREYVNTLFSATIHVHHALTPADIWSTIAYDCGISPEEIMSCTGKIPATNPAFALTGASPVDSDNRAAILRRVSDTLTSNPSNWYALQMRHGTDYDDIARRIEAHTGRFRIEETYYPCREIARRTGRKFISENKPVVAGLMFVKCRFTDITAMMRHISDIAWCYRQTARTGSAYAAIPQTQIDLYQRTIGIFTPSTEIFPVGTLPIAPGDRVVVIGGEFSGQPAVLQQLIGPDSAPTICRLTLPGANSIEWRVDADPRLIRKITEQQYDTLVTEISAI
;
A
#
# COMPACT_ATOMS: atom_id res chain seq x y z
N MET A 1 44.64 1.77 13.90
CA MET A 1 44.97 0.34 14.01
C MET A 1 44.45 -0.34 12.76
N PHE A 2 45.35 -0.99 12.04
CA PHE A 2 45.22 -1.66 10.74
C PHE A 2 44.13 -2.77 10.74
N GLY A 3 43.60 -3.26 9.62
CA GLY A 3 44.10 -3.13 8.26
C GLY A 3 43.17 -3.62 7.15
N THR A 4 43.69 -3.37 5.95
CA THR A 4 43.30 -3.80 4.61
C THR A 4 43.66 -5.27 4.35
N ALA A 5 42.87 -5.94 3.50
CA ALA A 5 43.29 -7.17 2.83
C ALA A 5 42.86 -7.13 1.36
N ASP A 6 43.85 -6.89 0.50
CA ASP A 6 43.87 -7.24 -0.93
C ASP A 6 43.99 -8.76 -1.08
N ILE A 7 43.25 -9.36 -2.02
CA ILE A 7 43.70 -10.56 -2.74
C ILE A 7 43.31 -10.43 -4.22
N SER A 8 44.30 -10.10 -5.03
CA SER A 8 44.37 -10.43 -6.45
C SER A 8 44.69 -11.92 -6.63
N LYS A 9 44.08 -12.60 -7.61
CA LYS A 9 44.80 -13.53 -8.50
C LYS A 9 44.00 -13.86 -9.76
N SER A 10 44.74 -13.81 -10.85
CA SER A 10 44.46 -14.16 -12.23
C SER A 10 44.16 -15.64 -12.44
N ASN A 11 43.41 -15.97 -13.48
CA ASN A 11 43.78 -17.05 -14.40
C ASN A 11 43.10 -16.88 -15.77
N SER A 12 43.96 -16.79 -16.77
CA SER A 12 43.72 -16.90 -18.20
C SER A 12 43.56 -18.36 -18.62
N CYS A 13 42.65 -18.65 -19.55
CA CYS A 13 42.80 -19.73 -20.52
C CYS A 13 42.03 -19.37 -21.80
N GLY A 14 42.74 -19.41 -22.93
CA GLY A 14 42.21 -19.17 -24.27
C GLY A 14 41.93 -20.46 -25.04
N ASN A 15 41.83 -20.25 -26.36
CA ASN A 15 41.60 -21.18 -27.48
C ASN A 15 40.11 -21.42 -27.82
N ALA A 16 39.57 -20.82 -28.89
CA ALA A 16 39.86 -20.98 -30.33
C ALA A 16 39.04 -22.12 -30.93
N TYR A 17 38.10 -21.79 -31.83
CA TYR A 17 37.75 -22.58 -33.00
C TYR A 17 37.28 -21.66 -34.14
N GLU A 18 37.81 -21.95 -35.31
CA GLU A 18 37.74 -21.24 -36.59
C GLU A 18 36.43 -21.48 -37.36
N ASN A 19 36.12 -20.50 -38.23
CA ASN A 19 35.62 -20.58 -39.60
C ASN A 19 34.78 -21.80 -40.07
N ALA A 20 33.61 -21.48 -40.63
CA ALA A 20 33.11 -22.14 -41.83
C ALA A 20 32.38 -21.13 -42.73
N MET A 21 32.77 -21.13 -44.01
CA MET A 21 32.32 -20.26 -45.08
C MET A 21 30.91 -20.60 -45.60
N GLY A 22 30.31 -19.61 -46.28
CA GLY A 22 29.82 -19.83 -47.65
C GLY A 22 28.32 -19.65 -47.87
N GLY A 23 27.96 -18.73 -48.79
CA GLY A 23 26.65 -18.72 -49.43
C GLY A 23 26.13 -17.34 -49.83
N GLN A 24 26.76 -16.71 -50.84
CA GLN A 24 26.09 -15.71 -51.67
C GLN A 24 25.17 -16.44 -52.67
N GLU A 25 23.93 -15.99 -52.82
CA GLU A 25 23.16 -16.13 -54.06
C GLU A 25 22.44 -14.82 -54.36
N GLU A 26 22.98 -14.09 -55.33
CA GLU A 26 22.26 -13.10 -56.12
C GLU A 26 21.35 -13.84 -57.12
N LEU A 27 20.07 -13.47 -57.20
CA LEU A 27 19.25 -13.76 -58.39
C LEU A 27 18.60 -12.48 -58.90
N SER A 28 19.19 -12.01 -60.00
CA SER A 28 18.75 -10.98 -60.91
C SER A 28 17.49 -11.42 -61.68
N GLY A 29 16.53 -10.49 -61.83
CA GLY A 29 15.41 -10.61 -62.77
C GLY A 29 14.80 -9.26 -63.14
N LYS A 30 15.34 -8.61 -64.18
CA LYS A 30 14.62 -7.62 -65.01
C LYS A 30 13.51 -8.38 -65.78
N MET A 31 12.35 -7.87 -66.19
CA MET A 31 11.98 -6.56 -66.74
C MET A 31 10.45 -6.60 -66.97
N HIS A 32 9.71 -5.53 -66.67
CA HIS A 32 8.76 -5.00 -67.66
C HIS A 32 8.30 -3.57 -67.30
N LEU A 33 8.66 -2.68 -68.20
CA LEU A 33 8.27 -1.28 -68.26
C LEU A 33 6.80 -1.20 -68.71
N SER A 34 5.95 -0.58 -67.89
CA SER A 34 4.67 -0.02 -68.36
C SER A 34 4.45 1.32 -67.67
N THR A 35 4.71 2.37 -68.43
CA THR A 35 4.42 3.77 -68.12
C THR A 35 2.92 3.99 -67.97
N ARG A 36 2.46 4.38 -66.78
CA ARG A 36 1.27 5.22 -66.62
C ARG A 36 1.53 6.28 -65.55
N LYS A 37 1.35 7.52 -65.99
CA LYS A 37 1.46 8.77 -65.22
C LYS A 37 0.30 8.91 -64.24
N ASN A 38 0.61 9.65 -63.17
CA ASN A 38 -0.27 10.34 -62.24
C ASN A 38 -1.08 9.45 -61.31
N ASP A 39 -0.56 9.26 -60.10
CA ASP A 39 -1.37 9.40 -58.90
C ASP A 39 -0.52 9.97 -57.76
N THR A 40 -1.10 10.96 -57.11
CA THR A 40 -0.59 11.76 -55.99
C THR A 40 -0.22 10.87 -54.80
N PHE A 41 1.08 10.73 -54.53
CA PHE A 41 1.55 10.28 -53.22
C PHE A 41 1.44 11.44 -52.24
N ILE A 42 0.37 11.45 -51.44
CA ILE A 42 0.41 12.09 -50.12
C ILE A 42 1.38 11.24 -49.31
N ALA A 43 2.55 11.79 -49.00
CA ALA A 43 3.41 11.22 -47.98
C ALA A 43 2.61 11.27 -46.66
N GLU A 44 2.18 10.11 -46.18
CA GLU A 44 1.90 9.93 -44.76
C GLU A 44 3.20 10.26 -44.03
N SER A 45 3.29 11.48 -43.53
CA SER A 45 4.25 11.82 -42.50
C SER A 45 3.95 10.91 -41.32
N GLU A 46 4.81 9.92 -41.07
CA GLU A 46 4.92 9.31 -39.75
C GLU A 46 5.01 10.48 -38.76
N HIS A 47 3.94 10.73 -38.02
CA HIS A 47 3.98 11.58 -36.84
C HIS A 47 4.94 10.87 -35.88
N VAL A 48 6.22 11.23 -35.94
CA VAL A 48 7.19 10.89 -34.90
C VAL A 48 6.59 11.48 -33.62
N ALA A 49 6.03 10.61 -32.78
CA ALA A 49 5.48 11.01 -31.50
C ALA A 49 6.59 11.77 -30.76
N GLN A 50 6.30 12.99 -30.32
CA GLN A 50 7.28 13.75 -29.56
C GLN A 50 7.68 12.94 -28.32
N PRO A 51 8.98 12.91 -27.96
CA PRO A 51 9.43 12.13 -26.82
C PRO A 51 8.77 12.68 -25.55
N THR A 52 8.32 11.76 -24.69
CA THR A 52 7.79 12.15 -23.36
C THR A 52 8.89 12.86 -22.56
N ALA A 53 8.50 13.67 -21.57
CA ALA A 53 9.47 14.34 -20.70
C ALA A 53 10.34 13.32 -19.95
N SER A 54 9.77 12.20 -19.51
CA SER A 54 10.52 11.11 -18.86
C SER A 54 11.57 10.50 -19.77
N ASP A 55 11.25 10.25 -21.05
CA ASP A 55 12.20 9.66 -22.00
C ASP A 55 13.34 10.62 -22.33
N PHE A 56 12.98 11.88 -22.63
CA PHE A 56 13.96 12.93 -22.88
C PHE A 56 14.90 13.13 -21.67
N PHE A 57 14.36 13.11 -20.45
CA PHE A 57 15.18 13.24 -19.24
C PHE A 57 16.11 12.05 -19.04
N ARG A 58 15.64 10.81 -19.24
CA ARG A 58 16.48 9.60 -19.15
C ARG A 58 17.62 9.62 -20.17
N MET A 59 17.32 9.99 -21.42
CA MET A 59 18.33 10.15 -22.47
C MET A 59 19.37 11.22 -22.10
N THR A 60 18.90 12.38 -21.62
CA THR A 60 19.76 13.48 -21.18
C THR A 60 20.65 13.09 -19.99
N ILE A 61 20.13 12.28 -19.07
CA ILE A 61 20.89 11.76 -17.92
C ILE A 61 21.96 10.78 -18.40
N ALA A 62 21.62 9.86 -19.30
CA ALA A 62 22.56 8.88 -19.86
C ALA A 62 23.71 9.56 -20.61
N GLY A 63 23.43 10.67 -21.31
CA GLY A 63 24.44 11.49 -21.99
C GLY A 63 25.18 12.51 -21.10
N THR A 64 25.03 12.47 -19.77
CA THR A 64 25.74 13.39 -18.86
C THR A 64 27.08 12.80 -18.41
N ASP A 65 28.20 13.40 -18.84
CA ASP A 65 29.56 12.93 -18.50
C ASP A 65 29.86 12.90 -17.00
N ASN A 66 29.37 13.90 -16.27
CA ASN A 66 29.58 13.98 -14.82
C ASN A 66 28.66 12.99 -14.09
N ARG A 67 29.22 11.86 -13.69
CA ARG A 67 28.51 10.77 -12.97
C ARG A 67 27.77 11.22 -11.72
N ALA A 68 28.31 12.16 -10.94
CA ALA A 68 27.64 12.68 -9.75
C ALA A 68 26.40 13.51 -10.12
N THR A 69 26.50 14.31 -11.18
CA THR A 69 25.37 15.10 -11.70
C THR A 69 24.30 14.19 -12.29
N ALA A 70 24.69 13.20 -13.09
CA ALA A 70 23.77 12.19 -13.65
C ALA A 70 23.01 11.45 -12.53
N THR A 71 23.73 11.03 -11.49
CA THR A 71 23.14 10.33 -10.34
C THR A 71 22.14 11.20 -9.57
N ASN A 72 22.46 12.47 -9.34
CA ASN A 72 21.54 13.37 -8.62
C ASN A 72 20.30 13.71 -9.45
N ARG A 73 20.45 13.87 -10.77
CA ARG A 73 19.32 14.02 -11.70
C ARG A 73 18.44 12.77 -11.71
N GLN A 74 19.04 11.59 -11.77
CA GLN A 74 18.32 10.32 -11.71
C GLN A 74 17.51 10.19 -10.41
N LYS A 75 18.10 10.55 -9.27
CA LYS A 75 17.39 10.56 -7.97
C LYS A 75 16.21 11.53 -7.96
N ALA A 76 16.40 12.74 -8.47
CA ALA A 76 15.32 13.73 -8.54
C ALA A 76 14.19 13.30 -9.48
N LEU A 77 14.53 12.71 -10.63
CA LEU A 77 13.56 12.15 -11.58
C LEU A 77 12.78 10.98 -10.99
N ALA A 78 13.47 10.01 -10.40
CA ALA A 78 12.84 8.86 -9.75
C ALA A 78 11.87 9.32 -8.66
N ALA A 79 12.30 10.24 -7.78
CA ALA A 79 11.45 10.77 -6.71
C ALA A 79 10.22 11.55 -7.23
N TYR A 80 10.28 12.14 -8.43
CA TYR A 80 9.13 12.81 -9.02
C TYR A 80 8.19 11.82 -9.72
N ILE A 81 8.73 10.81 -10.40
CA ILE A 81 7.96 9.67 -10.94
C ILE A 81 7.20 8.95 -9.82
N ASP A 82 7.85 8.74 -8.67
CA ASP A 82 7.23 8.15 -7.48
C ASP A 82 6.05 8.99 -6.98
N TYR A 83 6.21 10.31 -6.95
CA TYR A 83 5.16 11.23 -6.52
C TYR A 83 3.96 11.25 -7.48
N ILE A 84 4.23 11.34 -8.79
CA ILE A 84 3.19 11.36 -9.82
C ILE A 84 2.50 9.99 -9.92
N GLY A 85 3.24 8.89 -9.69
CA GLY A 85 2.73 7.54 -9.72
C GLY A 85 2.70 6.91 -11.13
N THR A 86 3.20 7.58 -12.17
CA THR A 86 3.37 7.02 -13.51
C THR A 86 4.81 7.14 -13.98
N ASP A 87 5.30 6.12 -14.71
CA ASP A 87 6.65 6.10 -15.27
C ASP A 87 6.80 7.01 -16.50
N THR A 88 5.68 7.31 -17.16
CA THR A 88 5.57 8.21 -18.31
C THR A 88 5.13 9.59 -17.84
N LEU A 89 6.00 10.58 -18.04
CA LEU A 89 5.75 11.97 -17.69
C LEU A 89 5.64 12.81 -18.96
N GLU A 90 4.54 13.53 -19.09
CA GLU A 90 4.40 14.58 -20.12
C GLU A 90 4.96 15.91 -19.62
N PHE A 91 5.38 16.79 -20.54
CA PHE A 91 5.89 18.12 -20.18
C PHE A 91 4.83 18.99 -19.46
N ASP A 92 3.55 18.75 -19.74
CA ASP A 92 2.41 19.39 -19.07
C ASP A 92 2.26 18.96 -17.60
N SER A 93 2.96 17.93 -17.15
CA SER A 93 2.95 17.49 -15.76
C SER A 93 3.69 18.48 -14.83
N PHE A 94 4.57 19.32 -15.36
CA PHE A 94 5.44 20.22 -14.60
C PHE A 94 4.79 21.58 -14.29
N THR A 95 3.60 21.55 -13.68
CA THR A 95 2.88 22.77 -13.27
C THR A 95 3.28 23.24 -11.88
N SER A 96 3.05 24.51 -11.55
CA SER A 96 3.27 25.04 -10.19
C SER A 96 2.52 24.25 -9.12
N ARG A 97 1.32 23.73 -9.44
CA ARG A 97 0.52 22.91 -8.53
C ARG A 97 1.22 21.57 -8.25
N GLN A 98 1.63 20.85 -9.29
CA GLN A 98 2.29 19.56 -9.15
C GLN A 98 3.64 19.69 -8.43
N LEU A 99 4.42 20.73 -8.74
CA LEU A 99 5.68 21.00 -8.05
C LEU A 99 5.47 21.41 -6.57
N SER A 100 4.41 22.17 -6.26
CA SER A 100 4.07 22.48 -4.86
C SER A 100 3.69 21.22 -4.07
N GLY A 101 2.84 20.37 -4.65
CA GLY A 101 2.45 19.10 -4.05
C GLY A 101 3.64 18.14 -3.88
N TRP A 102 4.56 18.11 -4.83
CA TRP A 102 5.79 17.32 -4.72
C TRP A 102 6.70 17.81 -3.59
N ALA A 103 6.86 19.11 -3.42
CA ALA A 103 7.61 19.68 -2.30
C ALA A 103 7.00 19.30 -0.95
N ILE A 104 5.67 19.41 -0.82
CA ILE A 104 4.93 18.99 0.38
C ILE A 104 5.16 17.50 0.66
N TRP A 105 5.05 16.66 -0.37
CA TRP A 105 5.28 15.22 -0.25
C TRP A 105 6.71 14.88 0.21
N LEU A 106 7.74 15.53 -0.35
CA LEU A 106 9.13 15.31 0.05
C LEU A 106 9.40 15.74 1.50
N ILE A 107 8.90 16.90 1.93
CA ILE A 107 9.08 17.35 3.32
C ILE A 107 8.35 16.41 4.28
N HIS A 108 7.14 15.98 3.92
CA HIS A 108 6.37 15.00 4.70
C HIS A 108 7.08 13.63 4.77
N ALA A 109 7.82 13.25 3.72
CA ALA A 109 8.68 12.07 3.72
C ALA A 109 10.00 12.27 4.50
N GLY A 110 10.23 13.46 5.09
CA GLY A 110 11.36 13.76 5.96
C GLY A 110 12.57 14.38 5.27
N HIS A 111 12.44 14.84 4.02
CA HIS A 111 13.48 15.62 3.36
C HIS A 111 13.52 17.05 3.90
N THR A 112 14.72 17.62 4.02
CA THR A 112 14.88 19.04 4.38
C THR A 112 14.51 19.94 3.20
N VAL A 113 14.11 21.19 3.48
CA VAL A 113 13.85 22.19 2.43
C VAL A 113 15.03 22.33 1.47
N LYS A 114 16.27 22.27 2.00
CA LYS A 114 17.50 22.29 1.19
C LYS A 114 17.57 21.15 0.18
N THR A 115 17.23 19.92 0.60
CA THR A 115 17.20 18.75 -0.29
C THR A 115 16.09 18.87 -1.33
N VAL A 116 14.92 19.39 -0.95
CA VAL A 116 13.82 19.64 -1.90
C VAL A 116 14.23 20.65 -2.97
N ILE A 117 14.83 21.79 -2.57
CA ILE A 117 15.37 22.78 -3.51
C ILE A 117 16.43 22.15 -4.43
N HIS A 118 17.29 21.28 -3.89
CA HIS A 118 18.28 20.57 -4.69
C HIS A 118 17.65 19.69 -5.77
N TYR A 119 16.60 18.93 -5.44
CA TYR A 119 15.87 18.10 -6.40
C TYR A 119 15.15 18.96 -7.45
N MET A 120 14.49 20.04 -7.03
CA MET A 120 13.84 21.01 -7.93
C MET A 120 14.83 21.58 -8.95
N LYS A 121 16.04 21.95 -8.52
CA LYS A 121 17.08 22.48 -9.42
C LYS A 121 17.56 21.45 -10.45
N HIS A 122 17.69 20.17 -10.08
CA HIS A 122 18.08 19.12 -11.02
C HIS A 122 17.02 18.86 -12.08
N LEU A 123 15.74 18.83 -11.69
CA LEU A 123 14.65 18.72 -12.65
C LEU A 123 14.51 19.99 -13.50
N SER A 124 14.65 21.18 -12.90
CA SER A 124 14.64 22.46 -13.63
C SER A 124 15.75 22.52 -14.69
N ALA A 125 16.94 21.98 -14.40
CA ALA A 125 18.03 21.91 -15.38
C ALA A 125 17.73 20.96 -16.54
N LEU A 126 17.02 19.85 -16.30
CA LEU A 126 16.57 18.94 -17.35
C LEU A 126 15.45 19.58 -18.19
N TYR A 127 14.48 20.21 -17.54
CA TYR A 127 13.39 20.94 -18.19
C TYR A 127 13.92 22.12 -19.02
N GLY A 128 14.92 22.84 -18.52
CA GLY A 128 15.60 23.92 -19.25
C GLY A 128 16.30 23.46 -20.54
N LYS A 129 16.84 22.23 -20.55
CA LYS A 129 17.39 21.63 -21.78
C LYS A 129 16.28 21.31 -22.79
N ALA A 130 15.14 20.79 -22.32
CA ALA A 130 13.98 20.53 -23.18
C ALA A 130 13.46 21.83 -23.82
N ILE A 131 13.45 22.94 -23.06
CA ILE A 131 13.11 24.27 -23.59
C ILE A 131 14.11 24.70 -24.68
N ALA A 132 15.41 24.53 -24.44
CA ALA A 132 16.45 24.89 -25.40
C ALA A 132 16.37 24.07 -26.70
N GLU A 133 15.90 22.83 -26.63
CA GLU A 133 15.65 21.95 -27.78
C GLU A 133 14.26 22.15 -28.42
N GLY A 134 13.44 23.08 -27.90
CA GLY A 134 12.13 23.40 -28.44
C GLY A 134 11.04 22.34 -28.18
N LEU A 135 11.26 21.42 -27.24
CA LEU A 135 10.32 20.36 -26.88
C LEU A 135 9.18 20.83 -25.96
N THR A 136 9.39 21.96 -25.26
CA THR A 136 8.40 22.58 -24.38
C THR A 136 8.65 24.08 -24.24
N ALA A 137 7.68 24.84 -23.76
CA ALA A 137 7.82 26.25 -23.42
C ALA A 137 8.15 26.45 -21.93
N ASP A 138 8.84 27.55 -21.60
CA ASP A 138 9.02 27.95 -20.20
C ASP A 138 7.67 28.42 -19.62
N ASN A 139 7.24 27.76 -18.54
CA ASN A 139 6.02 28.10 -17.81
C ASN A 139 6.30 28.82 -16.48
N GLY A 140 7.57 29.13 -16.16
CA GLY A 140 8.00 29.81 -14.95
C GLY A 140 7.81 29.02 -13.64
N ALA A 141 7.27 27.80 -13.69
CA ALA A 141 6.84 27.07 -12.50
C ALA A 141 8.01 26.74 -11.56
N PHE A 142 9.15 26.27 -12.11
CA PHE A 142 10.32 25.93 -11.32
C PHE A 142 10.91 27.13 -10.58
N ASN A 143 11.12 28.25 -11.30
CA ASN A 143 11.72 29.45 -10.71
C ASN A 143 10.83 30.02 -9.58
N GLY A 144 9.51 30.10 -9.80
CA GLY A 144 8.58 30.56 -8.78
C GLY A 144 8.58 29.67 -7.53
N ILE A 145 8.60 28.35 -7.69
CA ILE A 145 8.60 27.41 -6.56
C ILE A 145 9.94 27.42 -5.81
N VAL A 146 11.07 27.44 -6.51
CA VAL A 146 12.40 27.48 -5.88
C VAL A 146 12.58 28.76 -5.05
N GLN A 147 12.12 29.92 -5.55
CA GLN A 147 12.17 31.17 -4.78
C GLN A 147 11.31 31.10 -3.51
N ARG A 148 10.07 30.60 -3.63
CA ARG A 148 9.17 30.46 -2.47
C ARG A 148 9.71 29.45 -1.45
N LEU A 149 10.26 28.33 -1.90
CA LEU A 149 10.91 27.34 -1.03
C LEU A 149 12.10 27.94 -0.29
N ALA A 150 12.92 28.76 -0.95
CA ALA A 150 14.07 29.41 -0.32
C ALA A 150 13.67 30.42 0.77
N ALA A 151 12.45 30.94 0.73
CA ALA A 151 11.90 31.83 1.75
C ALA A 151 11.26 31.08 2.94
N LEU A 152 11.12 29.75 2.86
CA LEU A 152 10.57 28.95 3.96
C LEU A 152 11.61 28.76 5.08
N PRO A 153 11.15 28.54 6.33
CA PRO A 153 12.02 28.10 7.41
C PRO A 153 12.77 26.82 7.02
N ALA A 154 14.07 26.77 7.32
CA ALA A 154 14.92 25.62 6.96
C ALA A 154 14.52 24.34 7.71
N ASP A 155 14.01 24.50 8.93
CA ASP A 155 13.74 23.40 9.87
C ASP A 155 12.24 23.19 10.01
N ALA A 156 11.70 22.22 9.28
CA ALA A 156 10.40 21.65 9.59
C ALA A 156 10.50 20.87 10.90
N ILE A 157 9.52 21.02 11.79
CA ILE A 157 9.50 20.24 13.05
C ILE A 157 9.23 18.79 12.68
N ARG A 158 10.23 17.92 12.87
CA ARG A 158 10.06 16.48 12.62
C ARG A 158 9.14 15.89 13.68
N VAL A 159 8.17 15.12 13.23
CA VAL A 159 7.37 14.24 14.09
C VAL A 159 8.04 12.88 14.04
N ASP A 160 8.88 12.57 15.03
CA ASP A 160 9.66 11.33 15.05
C ASP A 160 8.81 10.09 15.38
N CYS A 161 7.55 10.28 15.79
CA CYS A 161 6.59 9.20 16.02
C CYS A 161 5.43 9.23 15.01
N ASN A 162 4.74 8.10 14.84
CA ASN A 162 3.49 8.06 14.09
C ASN A 162 2.39 8.74 14.94
N PRO A 163 1.91 9.95 14.58
CA PRO A 163 0.96 10.69 15.38
C PRO A 163 -0.36 9.93 15.59
N VAL A 164 -0.77 9.12 14.61
CA VAL A 164 -1.99 8.30 14.73
C VAL A 164 -1.79 7.18 15.77
N ALA A 165 -0.64 6.51 15.77
CA ALA A 165 -0.35 5.48 16.77
C ALA A 165 -0.33 6.07 18.18
N THR A 166 0.36 7.19 18.37
CA THR A 166 0.41 7.91 19.66
C THR A 166 -0.99 8.31 20.13
N LEU A 167 -1.82 8.87 19.25
CA LEU A 167 -3.18 9.27 19.61
C LEU A 167 -4.08 8.08 19.91
N ARG A 168 -3.92 6.97 19.19
CA ARG A 168 -4.66 5.74 19.49
C ARG A 168 -4.28 5.17 20.86
N ASP A 169 -3.00 5.16 21.20
CA ASP A 169 -2.57 4.75 22.54
C ASP A 169 -3.16 5.68 23.62
N ILE A 170 -3.27 6.98 23.35
CA ILE A 170 -3.93 7.93 24.24
C ILE A 170 -5.44 7.61 24.38
N ILE A 171 -6.13 7.31 23.28
CA ILE A 171 -7.56 6.93 23.27
C ILE A 171 -7.80 5.65 24.07
N LEU A 172 -6.92 4.66 23.90
CA LEU A 172 -7.07 3.33 24.51
C LEU A 172 -6.59 3.26 25.96
N SER A 173 -5.74 4.20 26.39
CA SER A 173 -5.19 4.22 27.74
C SER A 173 -6.03 5.08 28.70
N GLY A 174 -6.34 4.55 29.89
CA GLY A 174 -6.87 5.35 31.00
C GLY A 174 -5.79 6.28 31.59
N GLY A 175 -6.17 7.46 32.07
CA GLY A 175 -5.27 8.32 32.84
C GLY A 175 -5.20 7.87 34.30
N ALA A 176 -3.99 7.79 34.86
CA ALA A 176 -3.78 7.38 36.25
C ALA A 176 -4.34 8.38 37.29
N THR A 177 -4.58 9.64 36.88
CA THR A 177 -5.13 10.69 37.74
C THR A 177 -6.24 11.45 37.02
N GLN A 178 -7.10 12.16 37.77
CA GLN A 178 -8.12 13.02 37.19
C GLN A 178 -7.52 14.10 36.29
N LYS A 179 -6.37 14.68 36.67
CA LYS A 179 -5.65 15.66 35.85
C LYS A 179 -5.12 15.06 34.55
N ALA A 180 -4.62 13.82 34.60
CA ALA A 180 -4.18 13.11 33.40
C ALA A 180 -5.36 12.78 32.47
N ASN A 181 -6.50 12.35 33.01
CA ASN A 181 -7.72 12.14 32.21
C ASN A 181 -8.20 13.44 31.56
N LEU A 182 -8.19 14.57 32.29
CA LEU A 182 -8.52 15.87 31.73
C LEU A 182 -7.55 16.26 30.60
N ALA A 183 -6.25 16.05 30.78
CA ALA A 183 -5.24 16.34 29.76
C ALA A 183 -5.47 15.52 28.48
N LYS A 184 -5.77 14.22 28.63
CA LYS A 184 -6.12 13.32 27.52
C LYS A 184 -7.37 13.81 26.78
N ASP A 185 -8.45 14.07 27.51
CA ASP A 185 -9.72 14.49 26.93
C ASP A 185 -9.60 15.83 26.18
N ILE A 186 -8.86 16.79 26.74
CA ILE A 186 -8.56 18.07 26.08
C ILE A 186 -7.75 17.84 24.80
N THR A 187 -6.75 16.98 24.86
CA THR A 187 -5.89 16.66 23.71
C THR A 187 -6.69 16.03 22.59
N LEU A 188 -7.53 15.04 22.91
CA LEU A 188 -8.39 14.37 21.96
C LEU A 188 -9.41 15.34 21.36
N PHE A 189 -10.06 16.15 22.18
CA PHE A 189 -11.02 17.14 21.69
C PHE A 189 -10.36 18.14 20.75
N ALA A 190 -9.20 18.69 21.13
CA ALA A 190 -8.49 19.68 20.32
C ALA A 190 -8.12 19.15 18.94
N ILE A 191 -7.68 17.89 18.85
CA ILE A 191 -7.29 17.28 17.58
C ILE A 191 -8.53 16.86 16.78
N LEU A 192 -9.46 16.09 17.37
CA LEU A 192 -10.64 15.56 16.66
C LEU A 192 -11.57 16.67 16.16
N ALA A 193 -11.61 17.82 16.83
CA ALA A 193 -12.40 18.97 16.39
C ALA A 193 -11.69 19.85 15.33
N GLY A 194 -10.65 19.35 14.68
CA GLY A 194 -9.98 20.02 13.56
C GLY A 194 -8.72 20.80 13.92
N GLY A 195 -8.07 20.45 15.03
CA GLY A 195 -6.85 21.14 15.46
C GLY A 195 -7.11 22.50 16.11
N ILE A 196 -8.15 22.60 16.93
CA ILE A 196 -8.53 23.83 17.64
C ILE A 196 -7.34 24.33 18.48
N SER A 197 -7.11 25.64 18.49
CA SER A 197 -6.01 26.26 19.22
C SER A 197 -6.19 26.20 20.73
N PHE A 198 -5.10 26.34 21.48
CA PHE A 198 -5.14 26.34 22.95
C PHE A 198 -6.01 27.47 23.52
N ASP A 199 -6.04 28.61 22.86
CA ASP A 199 -6.86 29.76 23.23
C ASP A 199 -8.35 29.46 23.03
N GLU A 200 -8.71 28.89 21.88
CA GLU A 200 -10.08 28.47 21.58
C GLU A 200 -10.55 27.34 22.50
N ILE A 201 -9.70 26.36 22.82
CA ILE A 201 -10.00 25.30 23.79
C ILE A 201 -10.27 25.88 25.18
N ALA A 202 -9.45 26.83 25.63
CA ALA A 202 -9.62 27.47 26.92
C ALA A 202 -10.96 28.21 27.04
N ALA A 203 -11.40 28.82 25.93
CA ALA A 203 -12.62 29.61 25.82
C ALA A 203 -13.83 28.79 25.33
N PHE A 204 -13.68 27.49 25.03
CA PHE A 204 -14.73 26.70 24.40
C PHE A 204 -15.95 26.55 25.33
N GLU A 205 -17.10 27.04 24.89
CA GLU A 205 -18.36 26.93 25.62
C GLU A 205 -19.03 25.57 25.36
N LYS A 206 -19.69 25.01 26.37
CA LYS A 206 -20.26 23.65 26.28
C LYS A 206 -21.30 23.50 25.16
N ASP A 207 -22.04 24.57 24.87
CA ASP A 207 -23.14 24.59 23.92
C ASP A 207 -22.67 24.88 22.47
N ASN A 208 -21.38 25.15 22.27
CA ASN A 208 -20.83 25.50 20.95
C ASN A 208 -20.52 24.29 20.06
N TYR A 209 -20.50 23.08 20.61
CA TYR A 209 -20.26 21.89 19.80
C TYR A 209 -21.57 21.43 19.13
N THR A 210 -21.64 21.58 17.81
CA THR A 210 -22.80 21.20 16.98
C THR A 210 -22.54 19.99 16.08
N GLY A 211 -21.36 19.36 16.18
CA GLY A 211 -20.97 18.24 15.33
C GLY A 211 -21.59 16.89 15.73
N ASP A 212 -21.51 15.93 14.82
CA ASP A 212 -22.11 14.60 15.00
C ASP A 212 -21.13 13.47 15.35
N ASP A 213 -19.85 13.80 15.55
CA ASP A 213 -18.84 12.81 15.91
C ASP A 213 -19.14 12.15 17.28
N PRO A 214 -19.29 10.81 17.36
CA PRO A 214 -19.64 10.11 18.59
C PRO A 214 -18.62 10.28 19.71
N THR A 215 -17.33 10.32 19.38
CA THR A 215 -16.25 10.46 20.36
C THR A 215 -16.27 11.87 20.96
N LEU A 216 -16.40 12.90 20.13
CA LEU A 216 -16.55 14.27 20.61
C LEU A 216 -17.85 14.45 21.40
N LYS A 217 -18.98 13.86 20.98
CA LYS A 217 -20.24 13.89 21.76
C LYS A 217 -20.08 13.27 23.14
N ALA A 218 -19.37 12.14 23.24
CA ALA A 218 -19.09 11.51 24.54
C ALA A 218 -18.23 12.41 25.44
N LEU A 219 -17.21 13.07 24.87
CA LEU A 219 -16.39 14.05 25.61
C LEU A 219 -17.21 15.26 26.06
N VAL A 220 -18.05 15.82 25.19
CA VAL A 220 -18.93 16.93 25.53
C VAL A 220 -19.88 16.55 26.65
N ALA A 221 -20.56 15.40 26.55
CA ALA A 221 -21.46 14.91 27.58
C ALA A 221 -20.77 14.71 28.94
N ARG A 222 -19.52 14.22 28.94
CA ARG A 222 -18.72 13.99 30.16
C ARG A 222 -18.49 15.27 30.98
N TYR A 223 -18.33 16.42 30.31
CA TYR A 223 -17.98 17.68 30.94
C TYR A 223 -19.12 18.72 30.99
N SER A 224 -20.22 18.49 30.25
CA SER A 224 -21.38 19.39 30.17
C SER A 224 -22.21 19.40 31.45
N LYS A 225 -21.68 20.02 32.51
CA LYS A 225 -22.40 20.24 33.77
C LYS A 225 -23.32 21.47 33.63
N PRO A 226 -24.55 21.45 34.18
CA PRO A 226 -25.52 22.55 34.04
C PRO A 226 -24.97 23.92 34.46
N ARG A 227 -24.18 23.96 35.53
CA ARG A 227 -23.62 25.21 36.11
C ARG A 227 -22.39 25.77 35.38
N ASN A 228 -21.76 25.02 34.49
CA ASN A 228 -20.54 25.46 33.83
C ASN A 228 -20.89 26.20 32.53
N LYS A 229 -20.27 27.35 32.28
CA LYS A 229 -20.31 28.04 30.98
C LYS A 229 -19.38 27.34 29.98
N TYR A 230 -18.14 27.12 30.40
CA TYR A 230 -17.10 26.48 29.58
C TYR A 230 -17.19 24.96 29.64
N LEU A 231 -16.76 24.31 28.55
CA LEU A 231 -16.72 22.86 28.45
C LEU A 231 -15.72 22.27 29.46
N PHE A 232 -14.45 22.66 29.39
CA PHE A 232 -13.42 22.10 30.27
C PHE A 232 -13.27 22.88 31.59
N PRO A 233 -13.13 22.20 32.74
CA PRO A 233 -12.98 22.86 34.04
C PRO A 233 -11.54 23.36 34.26
N LEU A 234 -11.16 24.48 33.62
CA LEU A 234 -9.81 25.04 33.65
C LEU A 234 -9.64 26.19 34.65
N ARG A 235 -10.64 26.41 35.53
CA ARG A 235 -10.76 27.55 36.45
C ARG A 235 -10.55 28.89 35.73
N GLN A 236 -11.34 29.11 34.69
CA GLN A 236 -11.29 30.29 33.83
C GLN A 236 -11.52 31.60 34.60
N SER A 237 -12.21 31.57 35.74
CA SER A 237 -12.40 32.74 36.62
C SER A 237 -11.15 33.13 37.42
N GLU A 238 -10.19 32.22 37.59
CA GLU A 238 -8.98 32.41 38.41
C GLU A 238 -7.74 32.71 37.57
N ARG A 239 -7.83 32.63 36.24
CA ARG A 239 -6.69 32.69 35.33
C ARG A 239 -6.89 33.73 34.23
N THR A 240 -5.82 34.46 33.94
CA THR A 240 -5.77 35.30 32.74
C THR A 240 -5.79 34.44 31.46
N PRO A 241 -6.20 34.99 30.30
CA PRO A 241 -6.18 34.25 29.03
C PRO A 241 -4.82 33.61 28.71
N ARG A 242 -3.72 34.34 28.98
CA ARG A 242 -2.36 33.82 28.79
C ARG A 242 -2.06 32.62 29.69
N GLN A 243 -2.43 32.69 30.98
CA GLN A 243 -2.25 31.58 31.91
C GLN A 243 -3.08 30.36 31.53
N LEU A 244 -4.30 30.56 31.00
CA LEU A 244 -5.11 29.46 30.48
C LEU A 244 -4.45 28.78 29.28
N ARG A 245 -3.98 29.58 28.31
CA ARG A 245 -3.26 29.08 27.14
C ARG A 245 -2.04 28.25 27.52
N GLU A 246 -1.19 28.78 28.41
CA GLU A 246 0.01 28.08 28.90
C GLU A 246 -0.35 26.79 29.68
N TYR A 247 -1.44 26.83 30.45
CA TYR A 247 -1.93 25.65 31.17
C TYR A 247 -2.43 24.56 30.22
N VAL A 248 -3.22 24.91 29.20
CA VAL A 248 -3.69 23.97 28.17
C VAL A 248 -2.52 23.39 27.39
N ASN A 249 -1.54 24.21 26.99
CA ASN A 249 -0.33 23.74 26.34
C ASN A 249 0.46 22.74 27.22
N THR A 250 0.52 23.00 28.53
CA THR A 250 1.17 22.08 29.49
C THR A 250 0.45 20.73 29.56
N LEU A 251 -0.89 20.74 29.60
CA LEU A 251 -1.69 19.51 29.59
C LEU A 251 -1.51 18.73 28.27
N PHE A 252 -1.51 19.44 27.14
CA PHE A 252 -1.31 18.86 25.82
C PHE A 252 0.08 18.23 25.68
N SER A 253 1.13 18.98 26.03
CA SER A 253 2.53 18.51 25.97
C SER A 253 2.79 17.30 26.88
N ALA A 254 2.14 17.25 28.04
CA ALA A 254 2.21 16.09 28.93
C ALA A 254 1.55 14.83 28.36
N THR A 255 0.70 14.97 27.34
CA THR A 255 -0.07 13.86 26.76
C THR A 255 0.63 13.25 25.54
N ILE A 256 1.18 14.06 24.64
CA ILE A 256 1.62 13.55 23.32
C ILE A 256 3.10 13.11 23.31
N HIS A 257 3.92 13.41 24.32
CA HIS A 257 5.36 13.03 24.36
C HIS A 257 6.15 13.37 23.08
N VAL A 258 5.64 14.28 22.26
CA VAL A 258 6.27 14.80 21.04
C VAL A 258 6.93 16.14 21.32
N HIS A 259 7.63 16.68 20.32
CA HIS A 259 8.22 18.00 20.39
C HIS A 259 7.21 19.03 20.94
N HIS A 260 7.58 19.70 22.03
CA HIS A 260 6.77 20.65 22.82
C HIS A 260 6.27 21.88 22.03
N ALA A 261 6.70 22.03 20.79
CA ALA A 261 6.32 23.12 19.89
C ALA A 261 5.17 22.74 18.94
N LEU A 262 4.75 21.47 18.90
CA LEU A 262 3.63 21.04 18.08
C LEU A 262 2.30 21.48 18.68
N THR A 263 1.42 21.97 17.81
CA THR A 263 0.05 22.34 18.13
C THR A 263 -0.93 21.23 17.71
N PRO A 264 -2.18 21.27 18.21
CA PRO A 264 -3.24 20.38 17.73
C PRO A 264 -3.43 20.45 16.21
N ALA A 265 -3.31 21.64 15.62
CA ALA A 265 -3.40 21.86 14.17
C ALA A 265 -2.27 21.18 13.38
N ASP A 266 -1.05 21.17 13.90
CA ASP A 266 0.10 20.52 13.24
C ASP A 266 -0.11 19.00 13.16
N ILE A 267 -0.55 18.42 14.27
CA ILE A 267 -0.83 16.98 14.36
C ILE A 267 -2.01 16.63 13.47
N TRP A 268 -3.12 17.38 13.58
CA TRP A 268 -4.30 17.17 12.75
C TRP A 268 -3.97 17.27 11.26
N SER A 269 -3.20 18.27 10.84
CA SER A 269 -2.80 18.47 9.44
C SER A 269 -1.96 17.31 8.90
N THR A 270 -1.05 16.80 9.72
CA THR A 270 -0.21 15.63 9.37
C THR A 270 -1.09 14.41 9.13
N ILE A 271 -2.04 14.14 10.02
CA ILE A 271 -2.98 13.02 9.91
C ILE A 271 -3.91 13.22 8.72
N ALA A 272 -4.44 14.43 8.53
CA ALA A 272 -5.32 14.76 7.42
C ALA A 272 -4.62 14.55 6.06
N TYR A 273 -3.34 14.91 5.98
CA TYR A 273 -2.53 14.67 4.79
C TYR A 273 -2.29 13.17 4.56
N ASP A 274 -2.03 12.40 5.63
CA ASP A 274 -1.97 10.94 5.53
C ASP A 274 -3.33 10.34 5.12
N CYS A 275 -4.45 10.98 5.52
CA CYS A 275 -5.83 10.73 5.04
C CYS A 275 -6.04 11.00 3.54
N GLY A 276 -5.04 11.54 2.85
CA GLY A 276 -5.09 11.90 1.44
C GLY A 276 -6.02 13.09 1.16
N ILE A 277 -6.24 13.94 2.17
CA ILE A 277 -6.89 15.23 2.03
C ILE A 277 -5.85 16.19 1.43
N SER A 278 -6.27 17.01 0.47
CA SER A 278 -5.33 17.91 -0.21
C SER A 278 -4.81 18.99 0.74
N PRO A 279 -3.57 19.49 0.54
CA PRO A 279 -3.04 20.59 1.33
C PRO A 279 -3.95 21.83 1.32
N GLU A 280 -4.59 22.12 0.18
CA GLU A 280 -5.53 23.23 0.06
C GLU A 280 -6.74 23.08 1.00
N GLU A 281 -7.34 21.88 1.06
CA GLU A 281 -8.46 21.57 1.94
C GLU A 281 -8.03 21.59 3.42
N ILE A 282 -6.86 21.05 3.74
CA ILE A 282 -6.30 21.07 5.10
C ILE A 282 -6.13 22.52 5.58
N MET A 283 -5.51 23.36 4.77
CA MET A 283 -5.32 24.79 5.04
C MET A 283 -6.65 25.52 5.25
N SER A 284 -7.70 25.07 4.58
CA SER A 284 -9.05 25.67 4.68
C SER A 284 -9.78 25.22 5.94
N CYS A 285 -9.48 24.02 6.43
CA CYS A 285 -10.01 23.51 7.70
C CYS A 285 -9.36 24.16 8.93
N THR A 286 -8.03 24.36 8.89
CA THR A 286 -7.22 24.81 10.04
C THR A 286 -6.91 26.32 10.02
N GLY A 287 -6.90 26.95 8.84
CA GLY A 287 -6.49 28.34 8.64
C GLY A 287 -5.01 28.62 8.94
N LYS A 288 -4.18 27.58 9.13
CA LYS A 288 -2.79 27.71 9.60
C LYS A 288 -1.85 26.79 8.82
N ILE A 289 -0.66 27.31 8.52
CA ILE A 289 0.43 26.52 7.93
C ILE A 289 1.00 25.61 9.03
N PRO A 290 1.00 24.28 8.85
CA PRO A 290 1.56 23.38 9.85
C PRO A 290 3.08 23.54 9.96
N ALA A 291 3.58 23.64 11.18
CA ALA A 291 5.02 23.71 11.48
C ALA A 291 5.77 22.41 11.11
N THR A 292 5.04 21.30 10.98
CA THR A 292 5.56 20.01 10.51
C THR A 292 5.86 20.01 9.02
N ASN A 293 5.22 20.89 8.25
CA ASN A 293 5.44 20.99 6.81
C ASN A 293 5.21 22.42 6.30
N PRO A 294 6.24 23.28 6.32
CA PRO A 294 6.12 24.66 5.86
C PRO A 294 5.80 24.77 4.37
N ALA A 295 5.99 23.72 3.56
CA ALA A 295 5.65 23.76 2.15
C ALA A 295 4.14 23.84 1.87
N PHE A 296 3.28 23.67 2.88
CA PHE A 296 1.85 24.02 2.76
C PHE A 296 1.64 25.49 2.38
N ALA A 297 2.58 26.38 2.71
CA ALA A 297 2.58 27.78 2.24
C ALA A 297 2.72 27.92 0.72
N LEU A 298 3.15 26.86 0.02
CA LEU A 298 3.22 26.82 -1.44
C LEU A 298 1.83 26.71 -2.07
N THR A 299 0.86 26.18 -1.32
CA THR A 299 -0.53 26.03 -1.72
C THR A 299 -1.41 27.14 -1.13
N GLY A 300 -2.46 27.53 -1.85
CA GLY A 300 -3.49 28.42 -1.32
C GLY A 300 -4.55 27.64 -0.53
N ALA A 301 -5.33 28.35 0.29
CA ALA A 301 -6.58 27.79 0.81
C ALA A 301 -7.64 27.77 -0.31
N SER A 302 -8.38 26.68 -0.43
CA SER A 302 -9.55 26.60 -1.32
C SER A 302 -10.81 26.92 -0.53
N PRO A 303 -11.80 27.64 -1.07
CA PRO A 303 -13.09 27.73 -0.38
C PRO A 303 -13.65 26.32 -0.19
N VAL A 304 -13.90 25.95 1.07
CA VAL A 304 -14.53 24.70 1.48
C VAL A 304 -15.84 25.08 2.16
N ASP A 305 -16.96 24.57 1.67
CA ASP A 305 -18.26 24.77 2.31
C ASP A 305 -18.35 24.03 3.66
N SER A 306 -19.37 24.36 4.45
CA SER A 306 -19.54 23.79 5.80
C SER A 306 -19.68 22.27 5.80
N ASP A 307 -20.31 21.71 4.77
CA ASP A 307 -20.67 20.30 4.71
C ASP A 307 -19.45 19.46 4.34
N ASN A 308 -18.66 19.92 3.37
CA ASN A 308 -17.39 19.32 2.99
C ASN A 308 -16.38 19.43 4.14
N ARG A 309 -16.35 20.56 4.87
CA ARG A 309 -15.52 20.68 6.08
C ARG A 309 -15.91 19.65 7.13
N ALA A 310 -17.21 19.46 7.38
CA ALA A 310 -17.68 18.45 8.32
C ALA A 310 -17.32 17.02 7.88
N ALA A 311 -17.44 16.71 6.58
CA ALA A 311 -17.05 15.42 6.02
C ALA A 311 -15.54 15.14 6.19
N ILE A 312 -14.69 16.15 5.94
CA ILE A 312 -13.24 16.07 6.14
C ILE A 312 -12.91 15.78 7.61
N LEU A 313 -13.48 16.55 8.55
CA LEU A 313 -13.27 16.34 9.99
C LEU A 313 -13.70 14.94 10.43
N ARG A 314 -14.86 14.47 9.94
CA ARG A 314 -15.38 13.14 10.25
C ARG A 314 -14.44 12.05 9.75
N ARG A 315 -13.92 12.16 8.51
CA ARG A 315 -12.96 11.21 7.93
C ARG A 315 -11.68 11.09 8.77
N VAL A 316 -11.13 12.23 9.21
CA VAL A 316 -9.92 12.24 10.06
C VAL A 316 -10.22 11.63 11.43
N SER A 317 -11.36 11.97 12.03
CA SER A 317 -11.80 11.41 13.32
C SER A 317 -12.00 9.90 13.26
N ASP A 318 -12.67 9.39 12.22
CA ASP A 318 -12.89 7.95 12.02
C ASP A 318 -11.55 7.22 11.83
N THR A 319 -10.59 7.83 11.14
CA THR A 319 -9.23 7.28 10.99
C THR A 319 -8.52 7.20 12.34
N LEU A 320 -8.66 8.19 13.22
CA LEU A 320 -8.04 8.19 14.54
C LEU A 320 -8.68 7.16 15.48
N THR A 321 -10.01 7.13 15.52
CA THR A 321 -10.78 6.30 16.46
C THR A 321 -10.80 4.83 16.05
N SER A 322 -11.10 4.54 14.78
CA SER A 322 -11.24 3.16 14.28
C SER A 322 -9.98 2.65 13.57
N ASN A 323 -9.30 3.50 12.79
CA ASN A 323 -8.19 3.16 11.88
C ASN A 323 -8.48 1.85 11.11
N PRO A 324 -9.51 1.85 10.25
CA PRO A 324 -10.02 0.62 9.68
C PRO A 324 -8.97 -0.03 8.79
N SER A 325 -8.92 -1.35 8.85
CA SER A 325 -8.17 -2.17 7.90
C SER A 325 -9.00 -2.31 6.63
N ASN A 326 -8.41 -1.94 5.50
CA ASN A 326 -9.05 -1.99 4.19
C ASN A 326 -8.17 -2.76 3.20
N TRP A 327 -8.80 -3.25 2.15
CA TRP A 327 -8.10 -3.80 0.99
C TRP A 327 -7.71 -2.69 0.03
N TYR A 328 -6.53 -2.79 -0.55
CA TYR A 328 -6.02 -1.89 -1.58
C TYR A 328 -5.47 -2.70 -2.75
N ALA A 329 -5.73 -2.24 -3.97
CA ALA A 329 -5.16 -2.81 -5.18
C ALA A 329 -3.80 -2.19 -5.49
N LEU A 330 -2.83 -3.04 -5.80
CA LEU A 330 -1.50 -2.69 -6.26
C LEU A 330 -1.30 -3.22 -7.68
N GLN A 331 -0.87 -2.34 -8.57
CA GLN A 331 -0.44 -2.69 -9.91
C GLN A 331 1.09 -2.71 -9.96
N MET A 332 1.65 -3.85 -10.31
CA MET A 332 3.08 -4.05 -10.49
C MET A 332 3.56 -3.27 -11.72
N ARG A 333 4.76 -2.68 -11.62
CA ARG A 333 5.42 -2.04 -12.76
C ARG A 333 6.05 -3.08 -13.67
N HIS A 334 6.44 -2.65 -14.87
CA HIS A 334 7.07 -3.52 -15.85
C HIS A 334 8.36 -4.14 -15.29
N GLY A 335 8.52 -5.45 -15.45
CA GLY A 335 9.69 -6.19 -14.98
C GLY A 335 9.72 -6.48 -13.47
N THR A 336 8.64 -6.21 -12.74
CA THR A 336 8.48 -6.58 -11.32
C THR A 336 7.51 -7.76 -11.19
N ASP A 337 7.85 -8.72 -10.33
CA ASP A 337 6.95 -9.81 -9.95
C ASP A 337 6.42 -9.69 -8.50
N TYR A 338 5.55 -10.63 -8.12
CA TYR A 338 4.97 -10.69 -6.79
C TYR A 338 6.05 -10.88 -5.70
N ASP A 339 7.05 -11.72 -5.95
CA ASP A 339 8.08 -12.06 -4.97
C ASP A 339 9.01 -10.87 -4.69
N ASP A 340 9.25 -10.00 -5.68
CA ASP A 340 9.96 -8.73 -5.50
C ASP A 340 9.23 -7.81 -4.49
N ILE A 341 7.91 -7.68 -4.64
CA ILE A 341 7.08 -6.83 -3.77
C ILE A 341 6.97 -7.46 -2.38
N ALA A 342 6.71 -8.76 -2.30
CA ALA A 342 6.60 -9.49 -1.03
C ALA A 342 7.89 -9.36 -0.21
N ARG A 343 9.06 -9.60 -0.83
CA ARG A 343 10.37 -9.40 -0.17
C ARG A 343 10.58 -7.97 0.31
N ARG A 344 10.12 -6.96 -0.44
CA ARG A 344 10.28 -5.55 -0.05
C ARG A 344 9.40 -5.16 1.13
N ILE A 345 8.18 -5.67 1.16
CA ILE A 345 7.25 -5.52 2.28
C ILE A 345 7.85 -6.17 3.53
N GLU A 346 8.32 -7.41 3.42
CA GLU A 346 8.95 -8.13 4.54
C GLU A 346 10.18 -7.40 5.10
N ALA A 347 11.04 -6.87 4.22
CA ALA A 347 12.21 -6.09 4.61
C ALA A 347 11.89 -4.81 5.41
N HIS A 348 10.65 -4.32 5.36
CA HIS A 348 10.21 -3.08 6.00
C HIS A 348 9.07 -3.28 7.02
N THR A 349 8.84 -4.50 7.49
CA THR A 349 7.79 -4.85 8.48
C THR A 349 7.85 -4.01 9.77
N GLY A 350 9.00 -3.42 10.10
CA GLY A 350 9.15 -2.50 11.24
C GLY A 350 8.66 -1.06 11.00
N ARG A 351 8.34 -0.67 9.76
CA ARG A 351 7.94 0.70 9.39
C ARG A 351 6.45 0.86 9.11
N PHE A 352 5.81 -0.22 8.67
CA PHE A 352 4.38 -0.29 8.39
C PHE A 352 3.91 -1.73 8.58
N ARG A 353 2.62 -1.93 8.88
CA ARG A 353 2.04 -3.26 9.08
C ARG A 353 1.11 -3.65 7.94
N ILE A 354 1.39 -4.80 7.33
CA ILE A 354 0.50 -5.47 6.38
C ILE A 354 -0.15 -6.65 7.11
N GLU A 355 -1.47 -6.75 7.03
CA GLU A 355 -2.25 -7.80 7.68
C GLU A 355 -2.37 -9.03 6.79
N GLU A 356 -2.58 -8.80 5.49
CA GLU A 356 -2.79 -9.86 4.52
C GLU A 356 -2.33 -9.41 3.13
N THR A 357 -1.82 -10.35 2.32
CA THR A 357 -1.56 -10.12 0.90
C THR A 357 -2.34 -11.17 0.11
N TYR A 358 -2.84 -10.77 -1.05
CA TYR A 358 -3.62 -11.64 -1.91
C TYR A 358 -3.22 -11.42 -3.37
N TYR A 359 -2.57 -12.43 -3.95
CA TYR A 359 -2.20 -12.45 -5.36
C TYR A 359 -2.85 -13.68 -6.02
N PRO A 360 -3.90 -13.49 -6.84
CA PRO A 360 -4.67 -14.60 -7.36
C PRO A 360 -3.94 -15.33 -8.49
N CYS A 361 -3.56 -16.59 -8.27
CA CYS A 361 -2.92 -17.47 -9.26
C CYS A 361 -3.75 -18.71 -9.53
N ARG A 362 -3.77 -19.17 -10.79
CA ARG A 362 -4.34 -20.44 -11.23
C ARG A 362 -3.22 -21.40 -11.58
N GLU A 363 -3.31 -22.63 -11.07
CA GLU A 363 -2.44 -23.71 -11.47
C GLU A 363 -2.83 -24.19 -12.88
N ILE A 364 -1.90 -24.07 -13.83
CA ILE A 364 -2.06 -24.57 -15.19
C ILE A 364 -1.15 -25.78 -15.34
N ALA A 365 -1.74 -26.98 -15.28
CA ALA A 365 -1.04 -28.20 -15.65
C ALA A 365 -0.95 -28.30 -17.18
N ARG A 366 0.25 -28.06 -17.73
CA ARG A 366 0.54 -28.28 -19.15
C ARG A 366 1.35 -29.55 -19.32
N ARG A 367 0.86 -30.46 -20.17
CA ARG A 367 1.62 -31.63 -20.58
C ARG A 367 2.56 -31.24 -21.71
N THR A 368 3.86 -31.27 -21.44
CA THR A 368 4.91 -31.04 -22.45
C THR A 368 5.66 -32.36 -22.62
N GLY A 369 5.27 -33.13 -23.64
CA GLY A 369 5.80 -34.48 -23.89
C GLY A 369 5.36 -35.51 -22.83
N ARG A 370 6.33 -36.18 -22.19
CA ARG A 370 6.11 -37.16 -21.11
C ARG A 370 6.02 -36.53 -19.70
N LYS A 371 6.27 -35.22 -19.55
CA LYS A 371 6.29 -34.54 -18.26
C LYS A 371 5.07 -33.64 -18.10
N PHE A 372 4.42 -33.74 -16.95
CA PHE A 372 3.44 -32.74 -16.50
C PHE A 372 4.22 -31.59 -15.87
N ILE A 373 4.01 -30.38 -16.38
CA ILE A 373 4.55 -29.14 -15.81
C ILE A 373 3.35 -28.40 -15.25
N SER A 374 3.29 -28.28 -13.93
CA SER A 374 2.37 -27.38 -13.25
C SER A 374 3.00 -25.98 -13.22
N GLU A 375 2.30 -24.99 -13.76
CA GLU A 375 2.72 -23.59 -13.78
C GLU A 375 1.63 -22.73 -13.15
N ASN A 376 1.96 -22.03 -12.05
CA ASN A 376 1.04 -21.06 -11.44
C ASN A 376 1.06 -19.76 -12.26
N LYS A 377 -0.06 -19.44 -12.92
CA LYS A 377 -0.23 -18.19 -13.66
C LYS A 377 -1.19 -17.24 -12.96
N PRO A 378 -0.89 -15.94 -12.89
CA PRO A 378 -1.81 -14.98 -12.30
C PRO A 378 -3.11 -14.89 -13.09
N VAL A 379 -4.23 -14.74 -12.37
CA VAL A 379 -5.55 -14.51 -12.98
C VAL A 379 -5.57 -13.16 -13.69
N VAL A 380 -4.99 -12.14 -13.07
CA VAL A 380 -4.74 -10.82 -13.66
C VAL A 380 -3.27 -10.51 -13.47
N ALA A 381 -2.52 -10.48 -14.57
CA ALA A 381 -1.08 -10.23 -14.53
C ALA A 381 -0.79 -8.85 -13.93
N GLY A 382 0.14 -8.82 -12.97
CA GLY A 382 0.59 -7.58 -12.36
C GLY A 382 -0.41 -6.93 -11.40
N LEU A 383 -1.51 -7.59 -11.03
CA LEU A 383 -2.47 -7.05 -10.05
C LEU A 383 -2.44 -7.89 -8.77
N MET A 384 -2.11 -7.26 -7.65
CA MET A 384 -2.19 -7.88 -6.32
C MET A 384 -2.99 -6.99 -5.36
N PHE A 385 -3.43 -7.58 -4.26
CA PHE A 385 -4.17 -6.90 -3.22
C PHE A 385 -3.43 -6.99 -1.90
N VAL A 386 -3.51 -5.93 -1.12
CA VAL A 386 -2.96 -5.87 0.23
C VAL A 386 -4.01 -5.39 1.19
N LYS A 387 -4.09 -6.03 2.35
CA LYS A 387 -4.92 -5.61 3.47
C LYS A 387 -4.03 -4.94 4.49
N CYS A 388 -4.27 -3.66 4.73
CA CYS A 388 -3.55 -2.91 5.74
C CYS A 388 -4.40 -1.77 6.28
N ARG A 389 -3.94 -1.18 7.38
CA ARG A 389 -4.61 -0.02 7.95
C ARG A 389 -4.37 1.19 7.06
N PHE A 390 -5.31 2.11 7.13
CA PHE A 390 -5.23 3.36 6.38
C PHE A 390 -3.95 4.17 6.68
N THR A 391 -3.39 4.06 7.88
CA THR A 391 -2.10 4.70 8.22
C THR A 391 -0.88 4.03 7.60
N ASP A 392 -0.98 2.75 7.26
CA ASP A 392 0.14 1.92 6.81
C ASP A 392 0.31 1.97 5.28
N ILE A 393 -0.77 2.19 4.52
CA ILE A 393 -0.73 2.23 3.04
C ILE A 393 0.21 3.33 2.52
N THR A 394 0.13 4.55 3.06
CA THR A 394 0.98 5.65 2.61
C THR A 394 2.46 5.41 2.94
N ALA A 395 2.74 4.86 4.12
CA ALA A 395 4.10 4.49 4.51
C ALA A 395 4.66 3.36 3.64
N MET A 396 3.86 2.31 3.37
CA MET A 396 4.23 1.23 2.47
C MET A 396 4.55 1.75 1.08
N MET A 397 3.67 2.57 0.51
CA MET A 397 3.85 3.07 -0.86
C MET A 397 5.12 3.88 -1.05
N ARG A 398 5.63 4.57 -0.02
CA ARG A 398 6.94 5.27 -0.09
C ARG A 398 8.13 4.31 -0.26
N HIS A 399 7.95 3.03 0.04
CA HIS A 399 9.01 2.01 -0.01
C HIS A 399 8.88 1.06 -1.21
N ILE A 400 7.75 1.07 -1.92
CA ILE A 400 7.50 0.19 -3.06
C ILE A 400 7.05 0.94 -4.33
N SER A 401 7.02 2.29 -4.32
CA SER A 401 6.53 3.10 -5.45
C SER A 401 7.33 2.91 -6.74
N ASP A 402 8.59 2.48 -6.62
CA ASP A 402 9.51 2.19 -7.71
C ASP A 402 9.19 0.89 -8.44
N ILE A 403 8.47 -0.04 -7.79
CA ILE A 403 8.15 -1.38 -8.32
C ILE A 403 6.64 -1.64 -8.43
N ALA A 404 5.80 -0.85 -7.76
CA ALA A 404 4.35 -0.94 -7.82
C ALA A 404 3.70 0.43 -7.63
N TRP A 405 2.48 0.60 -8.14
CA TRP A 405 1.64 1.74 -7.82
C TRP A 405 0.30 1.28 -7.27
N CYS A 406 -0.36 2.13 -6.47
CA CYS A 406 -1.64 1.83 -5.85
C CYS A 406 -2.72 2.76 -6.40
N TYR A 407 -3.91 2.19 -6.65
CA TYR A 407 -5.05 2.94 -7.16
C TYR A 407 -5.50 4.01 -6.16
N ARG A 408 -5.93 5.16 -6.66
CA ARG A 408 -6.39 6.31 -5.88
C ARG A 408 -7.88 6.58 -6.10
N GLN A 409 -8.54 7.18 -5.12
CA GLN A 409 -9.97 7.53 -5.20
C GLN A 409 -10.28 8.47 -6.37
N THR A 410 -9.34 9.36 -6.68
CA THR A 410 -9.42 10.24 -7.85
C THR A 410 -8.11 10.19 -8.61
N ALA A 411 -8.14 10.55 -9.89
CA ALA A 411 -6.95 10.69 -10.73
C ALA A 411 -6.03 11.86 -10.30
N ARG A 412 -6.39 12.63 -9.26
CA ARG A 412 -5.58 13.75 -8.78
C ARG A 412 -4.35 13.24 -8.03
N THR A 413 -3.19 13.78 -8.38
CA THR A 413 -1.94 13.52 -7.65
C THR A 413 -2.10 13.92 -6.18
N GLY A 414 -1.72 13.03 -5.27
CA GLY A 414 -1.91 13.24 -3.82
C GLY A 414 -3.29 12.82 -3.27
N SER A 415 -4.23 12.39 -4.12
CA SER A 415 -5.50 11.81 -3.67
C SER A 415 -5.28 10.57 -2.80
N ALA A 416 -6.16 10.34 -1.83
CA ALA A 416 -6.14 9.13 -1.02
C ALA A 416 -6.17 7.85 -1.87
N TYR A 417 -5.56 6.79 -1.35
CA TYR A 417 -5.64 5.45 -1.95
C TYR A 417 -7.07 4.92 -1.91
N ALA A 418 -7.46 4.21 -2.97
CA ALA A 418 -8.78 3.64 -3.11
C ALA A 418 -8.92 2.40 -2.22
N ALA A 419 -9.64 2.55 -1.11
CA ALA A 419 -10.03 1.44 -0.27
C ALA A 419 -11.12 0.60 -0.96
N ILE A 420 -10.92 -0.71 -0.99
CA ILE A 420 -11.85 -1.70 -1.53
C ILE A 420 -12.67 -2.24 -0.35
N PRO A 421 -14.00 -2.08 -0.36
CA PRO A 421 -14.88 -2.67 0.64
C PRO A 421 -14.72 -4.19 0.72
N GLN A 422 -14.84 -4.76 1.92
CA GLN A 422 -14.77 -6.22 2.12
C GLN A 422 -15.78 -6.97 1.23
N THR A 423 -16.98 -6.43 1.06
CA THR A 423 -18.00 -7.02 0.18
C THR A 423 -17.55 -7.13 -1.29
N GLN A 424 -16.74 -6.18 -1.77
CA GLN A 424 -16.22 -6.19 -3.14
C GLN A 424 -15.05 -7.16 -3.30
N ILE A 425 -14.14 -7.25 -2.33
CA ILE A 425 -13.06 -8.25 -2.40
C ILE A 425 -13.62 -9.67 -2.28
N ASP A 426 -14.64 -9.88 -1.44
CA ASP A 426 -15.32 -11.17 -1.30
C ASP A 426 -16.00 -11.56 -2.62
N LEU A 427 -16.65 -10.60 -3.28
CA LEU A 427 -17.26 -10.81 -4.59
C LEU A 427 -16.19 -11.16 -5.64
N TYR A 428 -15.06 -10.46 -5.64
CA TYR A 428 -13.94 -10.75 -6.53
C TYR A 428 -13.40 -12.16 -6.31
N GLN A 429 -13.08 -12.54 -5.07
CA GLN A 429 -12.60 -13.87 -4.69
C GLN A 429 -13.57 -14.98 -5.09
N ARG A 430 -14.87 -14.80 -4.83
CA ARG A 430 -15.94 -15.72 -5.25
C ARG A 430 -16.01 -15.88 -6.77
N THR A 431 -15.84 -14.78 -7.50
CA THR A 431 -15.93 -14.78 -8.98
C THR A 431 -14.76 -15.52 -9.62
N ILE A 432 -13.55 -15.37 -9.08
CA ILE A 432 -12.36 -16.03 -9.64
C ILE A 432 -12.15 -17.47 -9.14
N GLY A 433 -12.86 -17.86 -8.08
CA GLY A 433 -12.85 -19.21 -7.49
C GLY A 433 -11.64 -19.50 -6.60
N ILE A 434 -10.93 -18.47 -6.13
CA ILE A 434 -9.69 -18.59 -5.34
C ILE A 434 -9.89 -17.81 -4.04
N PHE A 435 -10.19 -18.52 -2.95
CA PHE A 435 -10.62 -17.91 -1.69
C PHE A 435 -9.45 -17.55 -0.78
N THR A 436 -8.40 -18.38 -0.75
CA THR A 436 -7.14 -18.15 -0.04
C THR A 436 -6.01 -18.98 -0.68
N PRO A 437 -4.71 -18.71 -0.41
CA PRO A 437 -3.58 -19.56 -0.83
C PRO A 437 -3.65 -21.01 -0.31
N SER A 438 -4.58 -21.31 0.60
CA SER A 438 -4.75 -22.60 1.30
C SER A 438 -6.04 -23.35 0.94
N THR A 439 -6.84 -22.84 0.00
CA THR A 439 -8.09 -23.51 -0.40
C THR A 439 -7.84 -24.47 -1.57
N GLU A 440 -7.61 -25.75 -1.26
CA GLU A 440 -7.57 -26.83 -2.26
C GLU A 440 -9.01 -27.25 -2.63
N ILE A 441 -9.37 -27.14 -3.92
CA ILE A 441 -10.68 -27.54 -4.45
C ILE A 441 -10.57 -28.95 -5.02
N PHE A 442 -11.21 -29.92 -4.36
CA PHE A 442 -11.30 -31.29 -4.86
C PHE A 442 -12.60 -31.47 -5.67
N PRO A 443 -12.55 -32.16 -6.83
CA PRO A 443 -13.75 -32.68 -7.47
C PRO A 443 -14.63 -33.46 -6.48
N VAL A 444 -15.95 -33.40 -6.65
CA VAL A 444 -16.91 -34.13 -5.79
C VAL A 444 -16.51 -35.61 -5.72
N GLY A 445 -16.27 -36.10 -4.51
CA GLY A 445 -15.89 -37.50 -4.24
C GLY A 445 -14.38 -37.81 -4.29
N THR A 446 -13.50 -36.81 -4.49
CA THR A 446 -12.04 -37.02 -4.56
C THR A 446 -11.26 -36.46 -3.37
N LEU A 447 -11.96 -36.16 -2.27
CA LEU A 447 -11.31 -35.75 -1.03
C LEU A 447 -10.44 -36.92 -0.51
N PRO A 448 -9.14 -36.73 -0.24
CA PRO A 448 -8.29 -37.79 0.28
C PRO A 448 -8.79 -38.27 1.66
N ILE A 449 -8.86 -39.59 1.84
CA ILE A 449 -9.33 -40.22 3.08
C ILE A 449 -8.25 -40.08 4.16
N ALA A 450 -8.61 -39.55 5.32
CA ALA A 450 -7.67 -39.31 6.43
C ALA A 450 -7.91 -40.29 7.60
N PRO A 451 -6.87 -40.59 8.42
CA PRO A 451 -7.06 -41.27 9.70
C PRO A 451 -8.13 -40.59 10.56
N GLY A 452 -9.07 -41.38 11.10
CA GLY A 452 -10.25 -40.94 11.83
C GLY A 452 -11.53 -40.94 11.00
N ASP A 453 -11.44 -41.04 9.67
CA ASP A 453 -12.63 -41.07 8.81
C ASP A 453 -13.43 -42.38 8.95
N ARG A 454 -14.75 -42.24 9.01
CA ARG A 454 -15.70 -43.38 8.94
C ARG A 454 -15.87 -43.80 7.50
N VAL A 455 -15.69 -45.09 7.25
CA VAL A 455 -15.65 -45.66 5.91
C VAL A 455 -16.47 -46.94 5.81
N VAL A 456 -16.86 -47.31 4.60
CA VAL A 456 -17.37 -48.64 4.27
C VAL A 456 -16.40 -49.32 3.32
N VAL A 457 -16.11 -50.60 3.57
CA VAL A 457 -15.29 -51.41 2.68
C VAL A 457 -16.14 -51.78 1.46
N ILE A 458 -15.65 -51.53 0.24
CA ILE A 458 -16.38 -51.73 -1.02
C ILE A 458 -15.93 -53.01 -1.75
N GLY A 459 -14.86 -53.67 -1.30
CA GLY A 459 -14.40 -54.92 -1.89
C GLY A 459 -13.44 -55.69 -1.00
N GLY A 460 -13.18 -56.96 -1.35
CA GLY A 460 -12.46 -57.91 -0.49
C GLY A 460 -13.38 -58.61 0.52
N GLU A 461 -12.80 -59.40 1.42
CA GLU A 461 -13.53 -60.26 2.38
C GLU A 461 -14.42 -59.48 3.36
N PHE A 462 -14.18 -58.19 3.56
CA PHE A 462 -14.94 -57.32 4.45
C PHE A 462 -15.89 -56.37 3.71
N SER A 463 -16.17 -56.61 2.42
CA SER A 463 -17.07 -55.77 1.64
C SER A 463 -18.44 -55.59 2.32
N GLY A 464 -18.92 -54.35 2.37
CA GLY A 464 -20.16 -53.94 3.05
C GLY A 464 -20.00 -53.57 4.52
N GLN A 465 -18.85 -53.85 5.15
CA GLN A 465 -18.64 -53.59 6.58
C GLN A 465 -18.28 -52.10 6.84
N PRO A 466 -18.94 -51.44 7.82
CA PRO A 466 -18.56 -50.12 8.28
C PRO A 466 -17.31 -50.22 9.18
N ALA A 467 -16.38 -49.28 9.04
CA ALA A 467 -15.15 -49.22 9.82
C ALA A 467 -14.69 -47.79 10.08
N VAL A 468 -13.81 -47.61 11.07
CA VAL A 468 -13.05 -46.38 11.27
C VAL A 468 -11.61 -46.60 10.82
N LEU A 469 -11.11 -45.74 9.94
CA LEU A 469 -9.73 -45.80 9.48
C LEU A 469 -8.79 -45.27 10.57
N GLN A 470 -7.93 -46.11 11.15
CA GLN A 470 -7.01 -45.64 12.21
C GLN A 470 -5.68 -45.13 11.66
N GLN A 471 -5.15 -45.78 10.61
CA GLN A 471 -3.85 -45.44 10.06
C GLN A 471 -3.72 -46.01 8.65
N LEU A 472 -3.15 -45.21 7.75
CA LEU A 472 -2.64 -45.65 6.45
C LEU A 472 -1.12 -45.77 6.56
N ILE A 473 -0.56 -46.96 6.35
CA ILE A 473 0.89 -47.14 6.31
C ILE A 473 1.32 -47.44 4.87
N GLY A 474 2.07 -46.49 4.29
CA GLY A 474 2.77 -46.63 3.01
C GLY A 474 2.72 -45.38 2.13
N PRO A 475 3.87 -44.79 1.75
CA PRO A 475 4.00 -43.85 0.65
C PRO A 475 4.58 -44.54 -0.60
N ASP A 476 3.91 -44.41 -1.74
CA ASP A 476 4.46 -44.56 -3.11
C ASP A 476 4.90 -45.93 -3.70
N SER A 477 4.84 -47.10 -3.06
CA SER A 477 4.89 -48.41 -3.76
C SER A 477 4.29 -49.54 -2.91
N ALA A 478 3.49 -50.41 -3.52
CA ALA A 478 2.65 -51.43 -2.85
C ALA A 478 3.38 -52.39 -1.88
N PRO A 479 2.66 -52.96 -0.88
CA PRO A 479 1.24 -52.77 -0.56
C PRO A 479 0.96 -51.86 0.65
N THR A 480 -0.10 -51.05 0.54
CA THR A 480 -0.64 -50.18 1.60
C THR A 480 -1.31 -51.04 2.67
N ILE A 481 -0.94 -50.85 3.93
CA ILE A 481 -1.56 -51.54 5.07
C ILE A 481 -2.63 -50.61 5.66
N CYS A 482 -3.87 -51.10 5.71
CA CYS A 482 -4.99 -50.41 6.31
C CYS A 482 -5.30 -51.02 7.68
N ARG A 483 -5.21 -50.21 8.74
CA ARG A 483 -5.66 -50.62 10.08
C ARG A 483 -7.07 -50.12 10.31
N LEU A 484 -8.01 -51.04 10.51
CA LEU A 484 -9.44 -50.77 10.63
C LEU A 484 -9.95 -51.25 11.99
N THR A 485 -10.92 -50.51 12.53
CA THR A 485 -11.69 -50.94 13.70
C THR A 485 -13.12 -51.23 13.27
N LEU A 486 -13.56 -52.47 13.46
CA LEU A 486 -14.92 -52.92 13.18
C LEU A 486 -15.80 -52.78 14.45
N PRO A 487 -17.11 -52.55 14.30
CA PRO A 487 -18.05 -52.57 15.41
C PRO A 487 -18.20 -54.00 15.96
N GLY A 488 -17.91 -54.22 17.25
CA GLY A 488 -18.23 -55.47 17.95
C GLY A 488 -17.05 -56.33 18.47
N ALA A 489 -15.85 -56.29 17.87
CA ALA A 489 -14.60 -56.81 18.47
C ALA A 489 -13.36 -56.48 17.61
N ASN A 490 -12.20 -56.35 18.30
CA ASN A 490 -10.77 -56.25 17.91
C ASN A 490 -10.37 -55.49 16.62
N SER A 491 -9.38 -54.61 16.78
CA SER A 491 -8.65 -53.95 15.68
C SER A 491 -8.09 -55.00 14.72
N ILE A 492 -8.46 -54.91 13.44
CA ILE A 492 -7.92 -55.80 12.41
C ILE A 492 -6.84 -55.07 11.60
N GLU A 493 -5.77 -55.79 11.28
CA GLU A 493 -4.75 -55.33 10.34
C GLU A 493 -5.01 -56.00 9.00
N TRP A 494 -5.44 -55.22 8.02
CA TRP A 494 -5.80 -55.71 6.70
C TRP A 494 -4.77 -55.25 5.68
N ARG A 495 -4.01 -56.20 5.14
CA ARG A 495 -3.06 -55.97 4.07
C ARG A 495 -3.79 -56.09 2.74
N VAL A 496 -3.83 -54.99 1.98
CA VAL A 496 -4.54 -54.93 0.71
C VAL A 496 -3.52 -54.77 -0.40
N ASP A 497 -3.46 -55.74 -1.31
CA ASP A 497 -2.70 -55.59 -2.54
C ASP A 497 -3.49 -54.67 -3.50
N ALA A 498 -3.19 -53.38 -3.38
CA ALA A 498 -3.38 -52.31 -4.37
C ALA A 498 -4.79 -52.12 -4.98
N ASP A 499 -5.70 -51.43 -4.28
CA ASP A 499 -6.49 -50.31 -4.86
C ASP A 499 -7.15 -49.48 -3.72
N PRO A 500 -6.83 -48.17 -3.55
CA PRO A 500 -7.53 -47.29 -2.61
C PRO A 500 -9.04 -47.09 -2.90
N ARG A 501 -9.57 -47.61 -4.01
CA ARG A 501 -11.02 -47.66 -4.31
C ARG A 501 -11.81 -48.68 -3.50
N LEU A 502 -11.16 -49.52 -2.69
CA LEU A 502 -11.82 -50.54 -1.89
C LEU A 502 -12.43 -50.00 -0.58
N ILE A 503 -12.32 -48.70 -0.32
CA ILE A 503 -12.84 -48.04 0.88
C ILE A 503 -13.50 -46.72 0.47
N ARG A 504 -14.70 -46.44 0.98
CA ARG A 504 -15.42 -45.18 0.72
C ARG A 504 -15.81 -44.50 2.02
N LYS A 505 -15.54 -43.20 2.11
CA LYS A 505 -16.00 -42.36 3.23
C LYS A 505 -17.53 -42.30 3.27
N ILE A 506 -18.10 -42.50 4.45
CA ILE A 506 -19.54 -42.44 4.68
C ILE A 506 -19.87 -41.44 5.79
N THR A 507 -21.10 -40.95 5.79
CA THR A 507 -21.58 -40.03 6.83
C THR A 507 -21.86 -40.78 8.13
N GLU A 508 -21.90 -40.04 9.25
CA GLU A 508 -22.18 -40.58 10.59
C GLU A 508 -23.53 -41.30 10.67
N GLN A 509 -24.59 -40.73 10.09
CA GLN A 509 -25.91 -41.37 9.99
C GLN A 509 -25.88 -42.68 9.20
N GLN A 510 -25.13 -42.74 8.09
CA GLN A 510 -24.99 -43.97 7.29
C GLN A 510 -24.20 -45.04 8.04
N TYR A 511 -23.18 -44.63 8.80
CA TYR A 511 -22.41 -45.54 9.64
C TYR A 511 -23.30 -46.16 10.72
N ASP A 512 -24.03 -45.34 11.47
CA ASP A 512 -24.87 -45.81 12.58
C ASP A 512 -26.01 -46.72 12.08
N THR A 513 -26.56 -46.42 10.90
CA THR A 513 -27.56 -47.27 10.24
C THR A 513 -26.99 -48.65 9.90
N LEU A 514 -25.81 -48.71 9.27
CA LEU A 514 -25.16 -49.96 8.89
C LEU A 514 -24.73 -50.79 10.12
N VAL A 515 -24.25 -50.14 11.19
CA VAL A 515 -23.93 -50.82 12.45
C VAL A 515 -25.18 -51.45 13.07
N THR A 516 -26.31 -50.75 13.00
CA THR A 516 -27.59 -51.24 13.54
C THR A 516 -28.14 -52.40 12.71
N GLU A 517 -28.05 -52.32 11.38
CA GLU A 517 -28.46 -53.39 10.46
C GLU A 517 -27.62 -54.66 10.64
N ILE A 518 -26.31 -54.53 10.82
CA ILE A 518 -25.40 -55.68 11.02
C ILE A 518 -25.57 -56.30 12.43
N SER A 519 -25.93 -55.50 13.43
CA SER A 519 -26.19 -56.00 14.79
C SER A 519 -27.56 -56.68 14.96
N ALA A 520 -28.43 -56.57 13.95
CA ALA A 520 -29.77 -57.17 13.92
C ALA A 520 -29.84 -58.51 13.15
N ILE A 521 -28.73 -58.91 12.51
CA ILE A 521 -28.51 -60.22 11.84
C ILE A 521 -27.73 -61.11 12.80
#